data_AF-A0A7R9ATJ6-F1
#
_entry.id   AF-A0A7R9ATJ6-F1
#
_cell.length_a   1.000
_cell.length_b   1.000
_cell.length_c   1.000
_cell.angle_alpha   90.00
_cell.angle_beta   90.00
_cell.angle_gamma   90.00
#
_symmetry.space_group_name_H-M   'P 1'
#
loop_
_entity.id
_entity.type
_entity.pdbx_description
1 polymer ?
#
loop_
_entity_poly.entity_id
_entity_poly.type
_entity_poly.pdbx_seq_one_letter_code
_entity_poly.pdbx_strand_id
1 'polypeptide(L)'
;MSGAACTIVSGISGQLAVLHNETFFNESLRLCQMLPGALRAYCDSIVQTLEPIFTDSELMKTFTPDIFCYAIGICYAEKSFCYLFPKPPGNFYLNIQDFKMAAHVAYKQRNSSLVDVNEKLASFKFDICKLPGFSVICDTFNKSYTTLQPSVDFDGDYFSIYEVILRHLHFIFGGTSFSVLRQVWLYMHRTGPTTGSRALEVPAGLGTRILRPCLQFQAARGSHWRGRDCADWNDNIYPGRLPVSEDIHKDSNCNGIFGTNPDTGEAYETELCNGTVSRGVIYLGDSVGAHFHMPEAWFNPRLISSVSFQTLNSR
;
A
#
# COMPACT_ATOMS: atom_id res chain seq x y z
N MET A 1 5.86 -17.20 5.77
CA MET A 1 6.24 -15.78 5.95
C MET A 1 5.82 -15.21 7.31
N SER A 2 4.63 -15.56 7.82
CA SER A 2 4.10 -15.02 9.09
C SER A 2 5.01 -15.21 10.31
N GLY A 3 5.73 -16.35 10.38
CA GLY A 3 6.66 -16.61 11.49
C GLY A 3 7.81 -15.62 11.60
N ALA A 4 8.53 -15.37 10.50
CA ALA A 4 9.63 -14.41 10.47
C ALA A 4 9.17 -12.99 10.85
N ALA A 5 8.00 -12.58 10.33
CA ALA A 5 7.41 -11.29 10.68
C ALA A 5 7.12 -11.16 12.18
N CYS A 6 6.53 -12.19 12.80
CA CYS A 6 6.29 -12.20 14.24
C CYS A 6 7.58 -12.05 15.05
N THR A 7 8.61 -12.85 14.73
CA THR A 7 9.90 -12.81 15.43
C THR A 7 10.57 -11.43 15.29
N ILE A 8 10.54 -10.84 14.10
CA ILE A 8 11.14 -9.52 13.86
C ILE A 8 10.37 -8.43 14.61
N VAL A 9 9.04 -8.38 14.48
CA VAL A 9 8.21 -7.36 15.13
C VAL A 9 8.32 -7.43 16.65
N SER A 10 8.17 -8.62 17.23
CA SER A 10 8.31 -8.79 18.69
C SER A 10 9.73 -8.50 19.18
N GLY A 11 10.76 -8.82 18.38
CA GLY A 11 12.13 -8.44 18.65
C GLY A 11 12.38 -6.93 18.65
N ILE A 12 11.75 -6.20 17.73
CA ILE A 12 11.81 -4.72 17.66
C ILE A 12 11.05 -4.11 18.84
N SER A 13 9.83 -4.57 19.12
CA SER A 13 9.05 -4.12 20.27
C SER A 13 9.83 -4.28 21.58
N GLY A 14 10.51 -5.43 21.76
CA GLY A 14 11.34 -5.68 22.93
C GLY A 14 12.53 -4.73 23.05
N GLN A 15 13.23 -4.47 21.95
CA GLN A 15 14.35 -3.51 21.95
C GLN A 15 13.89 -2.08 22.23
N LEU A 16 12.75 -1.66 21.66
CA LEU A 16 12.18 -0.35 21.93
C LEU A 16 11.73 -0.20 23.39
N ALA A 17 11.13 -1.24 23.98
CA ALA A 17 10.72 -1.23 25.37
C ALA A 17 11.92 -0.99 26.31
N VAL A 18 13.06 -1.64 26.02
CA VAL A 18 14.32 -1.39 26.74
C VAL A 18 14.85 0.02 26.51
N LEU A 19 14.84 0.52 25.27
CA LEU A 19 15.35 1.86 24.93
C LEU A 19 14.51 2.98 25.56
N HIS A 20 13.21 2.82 25.64
CA HIS A 20 12.29 3.81 26.21
C HIS A 20 12.04 3.61 27.71
N ASN A 21 12.62 2.58 28.32
CA ASN A 21 12.35 2.19 29.71
C ASN A 21 10.84 2.04 29.99
N GLU A 22 10.16 1.35 29.09
CA GLU A 22 8.71 1.20 29.05
C GLU A 22 8.35 -0.30 29.04
N THR A 23 7.09 -0.64 29.32
CA THR A 23 6.64 -2.04 29.23
C THR A 23 6.54 -2.50 27.78
N PHE A 24 6.76 -3.79 27.53
CA PHE A 24 6.60 -4.39 26.20
C PHE A 24 5.21 -4.13 25.60
N PHE A 25 4.17 -4.18 26.45
CA PHE A 25 2.79 -3.91 26.05
C PHE A 25 2.59 -2.46 25.57
N ASN A 26 2.98 -1.47 26.39
CA ASN A 26 2.80 -0.07 26.05
C ASN A 26 3.62 0.34 24.82
N GLU A 27 4.84 -0.18 24.68
CA GLU A 27 5.65 0.10 23.50
C GLU A 27 5.07 -0.56 22.23
N SER A 28 4.49 -1.75 22.35
CA SER A 28 3.78 -2.39 21.24
C SER A 28 2.56 -1.56 20.79
N LEU A 29 1.82 -0.96 21.72
CA LEU A 29 0.75 -0.01 21.39
C LEU A 29 1.29 1.26 20.73
N ARG A 30 2.43 1.77 21.20
CA ARG A 30 3.07 2.95 20.60
C ARG A 30 3.50 2.68 19.16
N LEU A 31 4.02 1.49 18.87
CA LEU A 31 4.30 1.05 17.49
C LEU A 31 3.03 1.01 16.64
N CYS A 32 1.92 0.48 17.15
CA CYS A 32 0.65 0.47 16.43
C CYS A 32 0.18 1.89 16.07
N GLN A 33 0.41 2.88 16.94
CA GLN A 33 0.06 4.28 16.68
C GLN A 33 0.84 4.91 15.52
N MET A 34 2.01 4.38 15.19
CA MET A 34 2.82 4.85 14.05
C MET A 34 2.34 4.26 12.72
N LEU A 35 1.48 3.24 12.73
CA LEU A 35 0.92 2.66 11.53
C LEU A 35 -0.25 3.50 10.98
N PRO A 36 -0.47 3.51 9.66
CA PRO A 36 -1.57 4.25 9.06
C PRO A 36 -2.91 3.49 9.05
N GLY A 37 -4.01 4.24 9.19
CA GLY A 37 -5.37 3.81 8.83
C GLY A 37 -5.81 2.48 9.45
N ALA A 38 -6.26 1.54 8.60
CA ALA A 38 -6.76 0.23 9.02
C ALA A 38 -5.68 -0.67 9.68
N LEU A 39 -4.39 -0.47 9.34
CA LEU A 39 -3.30 -1.24 9.94
C LEU A 39 -3.14 -0.94 11.43
N ARG A 40 -3.31 0.32 11.82
CA ARG A 40 -3.28 0.72 13.23
C ARG A 40 -4.38 0.03 14.03
N ALA A 41 -5.63 0.13 13.58
CA ALA A 41 -6.76 -0.45 14.31
C ALA A 41 -6.63 -1.98 14.45
N TYR A 42 -6.12 -2.63 13.41
CA TYR A 42 -5.84 -4.06 13.46
C TYR A 42 -4.68 -4.41 14.41
N CYS A 43 -3.59 -3.64 14.38
CA CYS A 43 -2.47 -3.78 15.31
C CYS A 43 -2.91 -3.59 16.77
N ASP A 44 -3.66 -2.52 17.04
CA ASP A 44 -4.21 -2.22 18.38
C ASP A 44 -5.05 -3.41 18.88
N SER A 45 -5.91 -3.98 18.03
CA SER A 45 -6.75 -5.13 18.38
C SER A 45 -5.94 -6.39 18.76
N ILE A 46 -4.85 -6.66 18.04
CA ILE A 46 -3.95 -7.78 18.35
C ILE A 46 -3.20 -7.53 19.66
N VAL A 47 -2.59 -6.36 19.82
CA VAL A 47 -1.80 -6.04 21.01
C VAL A 47 -2.68 -6.08 22.26
N GLN A 48 -3.91 -5.55 22.19
CA GLN A 48 -4.88 -5.63 23.28
C GLN A 48 -5.30 -7.08 23.59
N THR A 49 -5.47 -7.93 22.58
CA THR A 49 -5.77 -9.36 22.81
C THR A 49 -4.62 -10.05 23.58
N LEU A 50 -3.39 -9.65 23.31
CA LEU A 50 -2.18 -10.20 23.93
C LEU A 50 -1.80 -9.54 25.26
N GLU A 51 -2.54 -8.52 25.72
CA GLU A 51 -2.28 -7.82 26.98
C GLU A 51 -2.06 -8.78 28.17
N PRO A 52 -2.88 -9.83 28.40
CA PRO A 52 -2.69 -10.72 29.54
C PRO A 52 -1.33 -11.45 29.52
N ILE A 53 -0.74 -11.63 28.34
CA ILE A 53 0.56 -12.30 28.17
C ILE A 53 1.69 -11.29 28.37
N PHE A 54 1.59 -10.11 27.75
CA PHE A 54 2.63 -9.08 27.82
C PHE A 54 2.76 -8.38 29.17
N THR A 55 1.71 -8.47 30.00
CA THR A 55 1.70 -7.91 31.36
C THR A 55 2.03 -8.94 32.45
N ASP A 56 2.14 -10.23 32.10
CA ASP A 56 2.48 -11.29 33.05
C ASP A 56 4.00 -11.35 33.27
N SER A 57 4.43 -11.04 34.50
CA SER A 57 5.84 -10.96 34.85
C SER A 57 6.58 -12.31 34.80
N GLU A 58 5.89 -13.44 34.97
CA GLU A 58 6.52 -14.76 34.92
C GLU A 58 6.75 -15.20 33.48
N LEU A 59 5.78 -14.97 32.60
CA LEU A 59 5.91 -15.18 31.17
C LEU A 59 7.05 -14.34 30.57
N MET A 60 7.20 -13.10 31.00
CA MET A 60 8.25 -12.22 30.49
C MET A 60 9.68 -12.67 30.87
N LYS A 61 9.87 -13.55 31.87
CA LYS A 61 11.19 -14.11 32.21
C LYS A 61 11.70 -15.14 31.20
N THR A 62 10.78 -15.87 30.57
CA THR A 62 11.09 -16.91 29.56
C THR A 62 10.82 -16.44 28.15
N PHE A 63 10.29 -15.22 28.00
CA PHE A 63 9.98 -14.61 26.73
C PHE A 63 11.22 -14.44 25.87
N THR A 64 11.19 -15.06 24.70
CA THR A 64 11.99 -14.65 23.54
C THR A 64 11.03 -14.51 22.36
N PRO A 65 11.30 -13.61 21.40
CA PRO A 65 10.49 -13.49 20.19
C PRO A 65 10.21 -14.84 19.51
N ASP A 66 11.22 -15.73 19.46
CA ASP A 66 11.06 -17.05 18.86
C ASP A 66 10.07 -17.93 19.65
N ILE A 67 10.27 -18.08 20.97
CA ILE A 67 9.39 -18.88 21.82
C ILE A 67 7.96 -18.35 21.76
N PHE A 68 7.80 -17.04 21.90
CA PHE A 68 6.50 -16.38 21.83
C PHE A 68 5.79 -16.71 20.52
N CYS A 69 6.47 -16.53 19.38
CA CYS A 69 5.86 -16.73 18.07
C CYS A 69 5.51 -18.21 17.79
N TYR A 70 6.26 -19.18 18.32
CA TYR A 70 5.87 -20.60 18.29
C TYR A 70 4.72 -20.91 19.25
N ALA A 71 4.75 -20.36 20.46
CA ALA A 71 3.79 -20.68 21.51
C ALA A 71 2.37 -20.20 21.18
N ILE A 72 2.25 -19.06 20.49
CA ILE A 72 0.97 -18.51 20.01
C ILE A 72 0.54 -19.05 18.64
N GLY A 73 1.31 -19.98 18.05
CA GLY A 73 0.97 -20.66 16.81
C GLY A 73 1.19 -19.88 15.51
N ILE A 74 1.92 -18.76 15.52
CA ILE A 74 2.27 -18.04 14.28
C ILE A 74 3.46 -18.70 13.57
N CYS A 75 4.44 -19.18 14.33
CA CYS A 75 5.52 -20.03 13.82
C CYS A 75 5.13 -21.51 13.96
N TYR A 76 5.47 -22.31 12.96
CA TYR A 76 5.33 -23.76 13.01
C TYR A 76 6.65 -24.42 12.58
N ALA A 77 6.96 -25.57 13.16
CA ALA A 77 8.18 -26.32 12.86
C ALA A 77 7.79 -27.58 12.09
N GLU A 78 8.19 -27.67 10.82
CA GLU A 78 7.97 -28.89 10.01
C GLU A 78 9.06 -29.93 10.24
N LYS A 79 10.33 -29.50 10.22
CA LYS A 79 11.50 -30.38 10.37
C LYS A 79 12.34 -30.04 11.60
N SER A 80 12.55 -28.75 11.84
CA SER A 80 13.35 -28.24 12.95
C SER A 80 12.86 -26.86 13.37
N PHE A 81 13.15 -26.48 14.61
CA PHE A 81 12.92 -25.13 15.11
C PHE A 81 13.93 -24.15 14.52
N CYS A 82 13.45 -22.98 14.11
CA CYS A 82 14.26 -21.82 13.75
C CYS A 82 14.25 -20.83 14.92
N TYR A 83 15.38 -20.19 15.21
CA TYR A 83 15.47 -19.20 16.28
C TYR A 83 16.44 -18.12 15.84
N LEU A 84 16.03 -16.86 15.99
CA LEU A 84 16.83 -15.68 15.67
C LEU A 84 17.53 -15.14 16.93
N PHE A 85 16.91 -15.33 18.09
CA PHE A 85 17.39 -14.83 19.38
C PHE A 85 18.14 -15.90 20.15
N PRO A 86 19.02 -15.51 21.11
CA PRO A 86 19.69 -16.46 21.98
C PRO A 86 18.68 -17.34 22.70
N LYS A 87 18.91 -18.66 22.66
CA LYS A 87 18.04 -19.61 23.32
C LYS A 87 18.13 -19.46 24.83
N PRO A 88 16.99 -19.49 25.55
CA PRO A 88 17.03 -19.67 26.99
C PRO A 88 17.61 -21.06 27.33
N PRO A 89 18.12 -21.23 28.55
CA PRO A 89 18.59 -22.53 29.01
C PRO A 89 17.48 -23.59 28.93
N GLY A 90 17.89 -24.85 28.78
CA GLY A 90 16.96 -25.98 28.72
C GLY A 90 16.53 -26.38 27.31
N ASN A 91 15.47 -27.19 27.23
CA ASN A 91 14.97 -27.72 25.97
C ASN A 91 13.98 -26.72 25.33
N PHE A 92 14.29 -26.25 24.12
CA PHE A 92 13.48 -25.26 23.41
C PHE A 92 12.02 -25.70 23.20
N TYR A 93 11.78 -27.00 22.92
CA TYR A 93 10.43 -27.53 22.76
C TYR A 93 9.64 -27.42 24.07
N LEU A 94 10.26 -27.79 25.19
CA LEU A 94 9.61 -27.69 26.51
C LEU A 94 9.32 -26.23 26.86
N ASN A 95 10.26 -25.32 26.61
CA ASN A 95 10.06 -23.88 26.84
C ASN A 95 8.85 -23.33 26.04
N ILE A 96 8.64 -23.81 24.81
CA ILE A 96 7.43 -23.46 24.03
C ILE A 96 6.16 -24.01 24.69
N GLN A 97 6.15 -25.27 25.13
CA GLN A 97 4.98 -25.88 25.76
C GLN A 97 4.62 -25.19 27.08
N ASP A 98 5.64 -24.88 27.90
CA ASP A 98 5.49 -24.20 29.18
C ASP A 98 4.94 -22.79 28.97
N PHE A 99 5.51 -22.03 28.02
CA PHE A 99 5.01 -20.71 27.66
C PHE A 99 3.57 -20.78 27.16
N LYS A 100 3.24 -21.74 26.28
CA LYS A 100 1.89 -21.92 25.74
C LYS A 100 0.87 -22.21 26.85
N MET A 101 1.21 -23.07 27.80
CA MET A 101 0.35 -23.38 28.94
C MET A 101 0.13 -22.15 29.82
N ALA A 102 1.21 -21.45 30.19
CA ALA A 102 1.14 -20.26 31.01
C ALA A 102 0.35 -19.12 30.33
N ALA A 103 0.54 -18.92 29.02
CA ALA A 103 -0.24 -17.96 28.24
C ALA A 103 -1.74 -18.30 28.22
N HIS A 104 -2.10 -19.57 28.07
CA HIS A 104 -3.49 -20.02 28.14
C HIS A 104 -4.12 -19.73 29.52
N VAL A 105 -3.36 -19.98 30.60
CA VAL A 105 -3.81 -19.68 31.97
C VAL A 105 -4.00 -18.18 32.18
N ALA A 106 -3.00 -17.35 31.82
CA ALA A 106 -3.07 -15.89 31.98
C ALA A 106 -4.27 -15.30 31.23
N TYR A 107 -4.54 -15.78 30.02
CA TYR A 107 -5.68 -15.35 29.22
C TYR A 107 -7.02 -15.78 29.83
N LYS A 108 -7.14 -17.03 30.27
CA LYS A 108 -8.36 -17.56 30.92
C LYS A 108 -8.67 -16.87 32.25
N GLN A 109 -7.66 -16.42 32.99
CA GLN A 109 -7.89 -15.68 34.24
C GLN A 109 -8.49 -14.30 33.99
N ARG A 110 -8.06 -13.62 32.92
CA ARG A 110 -8.57 -12.29 32.54
C ARG A 110 -9.89 -12.33 31.78
N ASN A 111 -10.18 -13.42 31.07
CA ASN A 111 -11.39 -13.59 30.25
C ASN A 111 -12.21 -14.81 30.68
N SER A 112 -13.48 -14.61 31.03
CA SER A 112 -14.40 -15.67 31.48
C SER A 112 -14.76 -16.75 30.42
N SER A 113 -14.22 -16.67 29.21
CA SER A 113 -14.48 -17.63 28.13
C SER A 113 -13.36 -18.68 28.03
N LEU A 114 -13.73 -19.95 27.82
CA LEU A 114 -12.84 -21.10 27.58
C LEU A 114 -12.11 -21.07 26.22
N VAL A 115 -11.96 -19.90 25.59
CA VAL A 115 -11.36 -19.77 24.26
C VAL A 115 -9.85 -19.90 24.38
N ASP A 116 -9.25 -20.80 23.60
CA ASP A 116 -7.79 -20.94 23.51
C ASP A 116 -7.20 -19.66 22.88
N VAL A 117 -6.14 -19.11 23.49
CA VAL A 117 -5.36 -18.00 22.93
C VAL A 117 -4.98 -18.28 21.48
N ASN A 118 -4.60 -19.52 21.16
CA ASN A 118 -4.26 -19.92 19.80
C ASN A 118 -5.47 -19.88 18.87
N GLU A 119 -6.65 -20.26 19.36
CA GLU A 119 -7.90 -20.18 18.59
C GLU A 119 -8.28 -18.71 18.35
N LYS A 120 -8.09 -17.86 19.37
CA LYS A 120 -8.30 -16.42 19.24
C LYS A 120 -7.29 -15.79 18.27
N LEU A 121 -6.00 -16.13 18.36
CA LEU A 121 -5.00 -15.64 17.40
C LEU A 121 -5.18 -16.23 16.00
N ALA A 122 -5.61 -17.47 15.88
CA ALA A 122 -5.98 -18.07 14.61
C ALA A 122 -7.20 -17.37 13.99
N SER A 123 -8.11 -16.83 14.81
CA SER A 123 -9.20 -15.95 14.34
C SER A 123 -8.65 -14.63 13.78
N PHE A 124 -7.52 -14.15 14.31
CA PHE A 124 -6.74 -13.03 13.78
C PHE A 124 -5.78 -13.46 12.67
N LYS A 125 -6.08 -14.50 11.86
CA LYS A 125 -5.29 -14.83 10.67
C LYS A 125 -4.94 -13.55 9.90
N PHE A 126 -3.68 -13.14 9.98
CA PHE A 126 -3.21 -11.93 9.34
C PHE A 126 -3.15 -12.17 7.85
N ASP A 127 -4.26 -11.88 7.21
CA ASP A 127 -4.40 -11.81 5.78
C ASP A 127 -4.50 -10.33 5.44
N ILE A 128 -3.38 -9.74 5.04
CA ILE A 128 -3.32 -8.33 4.66
C ILE A 128 -4.39 -8.00 3.61
N CYS A 129 -4.76 -8.95 2.75
CA CYS A 129 -5.76 -8.79 1.70
C CYS A 129 -7.20 -8.77 2.22
N LYS A 130 -7.44 -9.22 3.47
CA LYS A 130 -8.76 -9.11 4.12
C LYS A 130 -8.94 -7.82 4.90
N LEU A 131 -7.88 -7.02 5.06
CA LEU A 131 -8.01 -5.72 5.72
C LEU A 131 -8.80 -4.74 4.84
N PRO A 132 -9.73 -3.97 5.41
CA PRO A 132 -10.42 -2.92 4.67
C PRO A 132 -9.43 -1.96 4.00
N GLY A 133 -9.56 -1.77 2.68
CA GLY A 133 -8.67 -0.93 1.87
C GLY A 133 -7.47 -1.67 1.24
N PHE A 134 -7.14 -2.89 1.69
CA PHE A 134 -6.03 -3.68 1.15
C PHE A 134 -6.47 -4.79 0.19
N SER A 135 -7.75 -5.18 0.17
CA SER A 135 -8.26 -6.15 -0.82
C SER A 135 -8.04 -5.66 -2.26
N VAL A 136 -8.38 -4.39 -2.51
CA VAL A 136 -8.18 -3.73 -3.82
C VAL A 136 -6.70 -3.71 -4.20
N ILE A 137 -5.82 -3.45 -3.23
CA ILE A 137 -4.37 -3.47 -3.41
C ILE A 137 -3.92 -4.88 -3.82
N CYS A 138 -4.30 -5.89 -3.04
CA CYS A 138 -3.91 -7.27 -3.30
C CYS A 138 -4.41 -7.77 -4.65
N ASP A 139 -5.65 -7.47 -5.04
CA ASP A 139 -6.19 -7.86 -6.34
C ASP A 139 -5.42 -7.19 -7.48
N THR A 140 -5.10 -5.90 -7.31
CA THR A 140 -4.28 -5.11 -8.23
C THR A 140 -2.89 -5.72 -8.40
N PHE A 141 -2.21 -6.05 -7.30
CA PHE A 141 -0.90 -6.68 -7.33
C PHE A 141 -0.95 -8.10 -7.89
N ASN A 142 -1.94 -8.92 -7.52
CA ASN A 142 -2.08 -10.27 -8.04
C ASN A 142 -2.28 -10.27 -9.56
N LYS A 143 -3.15 -9.38 -10.07
CA LYS A 143 -3.37 -9.22 -11.50
C LYS A 143 -2.09 -8.76 -12.19
N SER A 144 -1.48 -7.68 -11.70
CA SER A 144 -0.27 -7.10 -12.31
C SER A 144 0.95 -8.02 -12.22
N TYR A 145 1.09 -8.82 -11.16
CA TYR A 145 2.19 -9.76 -11.00
C TYR A 145 2.06 -10.97 -11.93
N THR A 146 0.84 -11.44 -12.17
CA THR A 146 0.58 -12.59 -13.04
C THR A 146 0.62 -12.21 -14.53
N THR A 147 0.15 -11.01 -14.89
CA THR A 147 0.10 -10.56 -16.30
C THR A 147 1.28 -9.69 -16.72
N LEU A 148 2.10 -9.21 -15.78
CA LEU A 148 3.18 -8.24 -16.02
C LEU A 148 2.72 -6.92 -16.65
N GLN A 149 1.43 -6.61 -16.57
CA GLN A 149 0.79 -5.40 -17.10
C GLN A 149 0.55 -4.36 -16.00
N PRO A 150 0.39 -3.07 -16.36
CA PRO A 150 -0.12 -2.08 -15.45
C PRO A 150 -1.53 -2.47 -14.99
N SER A 151 -1.89 -2.13 -13.75
CA SER A 151 -3.26 -2.36 -13.28
C SER A 151 -4.27 -1.32 -13.78
N VAL A 152 -3.76 -0.18 -14.25
CA VAL A 152 -4.53 0.88 -14.92
C VAL A 152 -3.84 1.16 -16.26
N ASP A 153 -4.48 0.73 -17.33
CA ASP A 153 -4.04 0.79 -18.72
C ASP A 153 -5.36 0.68 -19.54
N PHE A 154 -5.82 1.80 -20.09
CA PHE A 154 -7.16 1.89 -20.68
C PHE A 154 -7.18 1.57 -22.17
N ASP A 155 -6.05 1.69 -22.87
CA ASP A 155 -5.92 1.39 -24.29
C ASP A 155 -5.16 0.09 -24.58
N GLY A 156 -4.51 -0.51 -23.58
CA GLY A 156 -3.88 -1.81 -23.67
C GLY A 156 -2.47 -1.79 -24.25
N ASP A 157 -1.78 -0.65 -24.21
CA ASP A 157 -0.43 -0.47 -24.74
C ASP A 157 0.70 -0.83 -23.77
N TYR A 158 0.35 -1.29 -22.57
CA TYR A 158 1.24 -1.68 -21.46
C TYR A 158 1.94 -0.52 -20.74
N PHE A 159 1.60 0.72 -21.04
CA PHE A 159 2.03 1.91 -20.33
C PHE A 159 0.88 2.46 -19.47
N SER A 160 1.18 3.43 -18.61
CA SER A 160 0.19 3.96 -17.68
C SER A 160 0.51 5.41 -17.35
N ILE A 161 -0.54 6.22 -17.20
CA ILE A 161 -0.42 7.60 -16.72
C ILE A 161 -0.15 7.69 -15.21
N TYR A 162 -0.42 6.61 -14.48
CA TYR A 162 -0.31 6.57 -13.03
C TYR A 162 1.08 6.09 -12.58
N GLU A 163 1.58 6.70 -11.52
CA GLU A 163 2.66 6.15 -10.70
C GLU A 163 2.07 5.11 -9.73
N VAL A 164 2.91 4.37 -8.99
CA VAL A 164 2.44 3.34 -8.03
C VAL A 164 1.68 3.94 -6.82
N ILE A 165 1.59 5.28 -6.77
CA ILE A 165 1.24 6.02 -5.57
C ILE A 165 -0.26 6.01 -5.26
N LEU A 166 -0.56 5.66 -4.02
CA LEU A 166 -1.69 6.19 -3.24
C LEU A 166 -1.64 7.73 -3.21
N ARG A 167 -2.08 8.44 -4.25
CA ARG A 167 -2.29 9.89 -4.14
C ARG A 167 -3.54 10.17 -3.31
N HIS A 168 -3.36 10.57 -2.06
CA HIS A 168 -4.43 11.18 -1.28
C HIS A 168 -4.89 12.44 -2.03
N LEU A 169 -6.11 12.43 -2.57
CA LEU A 169 -6.78 13.66 -2.95
C LEU A 169 -7.05 14.44 -1.66
N HIS A 170 -6.17 15.39 -1.33
CA HIS A 170 -6.55 16.50 -0.49
C HIS A 170 -7.65 17.27 -1.22
N PHE A 171 -8.90 17.09 -0.78
CA PHE A 171 -9.97 18.03 -1.08
C PHE A 171 -9.58 19.37 -0.43
N ILE A 172 -9.10 20.32 -1.23
CA ILE A 172 -9.09 21.73 -0.82
C ILE A 172 -10.56 22.16 -0.84
N PHE A 173 -11.22 22.07 0.31
CA PHE A 173 -12.43 22.85 0.56
C PHE A 173 -11.99 24.29 0.83
N GLY A 174 -12.27 25.18 -0.12
CA GLY A 174 -12.13 26.61 0.10
C GLY A 174 -12.15 27.42 -1.18
N GLY A 175 -13.30 28.01 -1.51
CA GLY A 175 -13.37 29.19 -2.36
C GLY A 175 -13.85 28.94 -3.80
N THR A 176 -15.15 29.16 -3.98
CA THR A 176 -15.80 29.65 -5.20
C THR A 176 -14.89 30.03 -6.38
N SER A 177 -14.89 29.24 -7.44
CA SER A 177 -14.88 29.77 -8.82
C SER A 177 -15.44 28.74 -9.79
N PHE A 178 -16.67 28.99 -10.24
CA PHE A 178 -17.32 28.32 -11.36
C PHE A 178 -16.50 28.55 -12.63
N SER A 179 -15.85 27.54 -13.20
CA SER A 179 -15.41 27.59 -14.61
C SER A 179 -15.13 26.25 -15.32
N VAL A 180 -14.98 25.12 -14.62
CA VAL A 180 -14.56 23.86 -15.30
C VAL A 180 -15.74 22.94 -15.70
N LEU A 181 -16.94 23.13 -15.14
CA LEU A 181 -18.11 22.30 -15.45
C LEU A 181 -18.93 22.78 -16.67
N ARG A 182 -18.42 23.74 -17.47
CA ARG A 182 -19.16 24.26 -18.63
C ARG A 182 -18.91 23.49 -19.93
N GLN A 183 -17.82 22.71 -20.03
CA GLN A 183 -17.48 22.00 -21.28
C GLN A 183 -18.15 20.63 -21.41
N VAL A 184 -18.49 19.95 -20.32
CA VAL A 184 -19.14 18.63 -20.38
C VAL A 184 -20.65 18.73 -20.67
N TRP A 185 -21.29 19.86 -20.36
CA TRP A 185 -22.72 20.05 -20.60
C TRP A 185 -23.07 20.57 -22.01
N LEU A 186 -22.13 21.23 -22.70
CA LEU A 186 -22.39 21.82 -24.02
C LEU A 186 -22.31 20.84 -25.20
N TYR A 187 -21.87 19.59 -25.00
CA TYR A 187 -21.78 18.59 -26.07
C TYR A 187 -23.01 17.66 -26.18
N MET A 188 -23.91 17.67 -25.19
CA MET A 188 -25.04 16.71 -25.12
C MET A 188 -26.39 17.23 -25.60
N HIS A 189 -26.52 18.50 -26.03
CA HIS A 189 -27.78 19.01 -26.60
C HIS A 189 -27.58 19.88 -27.83
N ARG A 190 -27.51 19.22 -29.00
CA ARG A 190 -27.61 19.86 -30.32
C ARG A 190 -28.75 19.26 -31.14
N THR A 191 -29.99 19.55 -30.75
CA THR A 191 -31.18 19.55 -31.63
C THR A 191 -32.18 20.58 -31.07
N GLY A 192 -32.56 21.58 -31.87
CA GLY A 192 -33.43 22.71 -31.47
C GLY A 192 -34.94 22.36 -31.41
N PRO A 193 -35.84 23.35 -31.60
CA PRO A 193 -36.36 24.20 -30.53
C PRO A 193 -37.89 24.14 -30.39
N THR A 194 -38.45 24.52 -29.22
CA THR A 194 -39.60 25.45 -29.07
C THR A 194 -40.10 25.51 -27.61
N THR A 195 -40.18 26.76 -27.11
CA THR A 195 -41.18 27.35 -26.19
C THR A 195 -41.62 26.65 -24.89
N GLY A 196 -41.54 27.38 -23.77
CA GLY A 196 -42.53 27.28 -22.69
C GLY A 196 -41.96 27.22 -21.28
N SER A 197 -41.81 28.39 -20.65
CA SER A 197 -41.51 28.55 -19.23
C SER A 197 -42.56 27.89 -18.33
N ARG A 198 -42.14 27.02 -17.42
CA ARG A 198 -42.78 26.78 -16.12
C ARG A 198 -41.73 26.22 -15.15
N ALA A 199 -41.45 26.99 -14.11
CA ALA A 199 -40.69 26.53 -12.95
C ALA A 199 -41.51 25.43 -12.26
N LEU A 200 -40.93 24.23 -12.16
CA LEU A 200 -41.48 23.14 -11.37
C LEU A 200 -40.69 23.11 -10.05
N GLU A 201 -41.35 23.51 -8.96
CA GLU A 201 -40.87 23.30 -7.60
C GLU A 201 -40.68 21.80 -7.35
N VAL A 202 -39.49 21.40 -6.86
CA VAL A 202 -39.21 20.02 -6.45
C VAL A 202 -39.22 19.95 -4.93
N PRO A 203 -39.92 18.97 -4.31
CA PRO A 203 -40.13 18.92 -2.86
C PRO A 203 -38.85 18.56 -2.11
N ALA A 204 -38.76 19.07 -0.88
CA ALA A 204 -37.75 18.69 0.09
C ALA A 204 -37.92 17.21 0.49
N GLY A 205 -36.88 16.41 0.28
CA GLY A 205 -36.75 15.08 0.84
C GLY A 205 -36.41 14.01 -0.18
N LEU A 206 -35.12 13.83 -0.48
CA LEU A 206 -34.54 12.51 -0.80
C LEU A 206 -33.02 12.60 -0.75
N GLY A 207 -32.43 11.84 0.17
CA GLY A 207 -31.07 11.29 0.11
C GLY A 207 -29.93 12.27 -0.17
N THR A 208 -29.19 12.62 0.88
CA THR A 208 -27.75 12.88 0.76
C THR A 208 -27.10 11.70 0.03
N ARG A 209 -26.95 11.80 -1.30
CA ARG A 209 -25.98 11.01 -2.04
C ARG A 209 -24.63 11.42 -1.47
N ILE A 210 -24.15 10.61 -0.53
CA ILE A 210 -22.73 10.53 -0.19
C ILE A 210 -22.03 10.39 -1.53
N LEU A 211 -21.40 11.46 -2.01
CA LEU A 211 -20.41 11.38 -3.06
C LEU A 211 -19.42 10.32 -2.58
N ARG A 212 -19.50 9.12 -3.15
CA ARG A 212 -18.50 8.09 -2.91
C ARG A 212 -17.17 8.77 -3.21
N PRO A 213 -16.21 8.78 -2.26
CA PRO A 213 -14.90 9.36 -2.53
C PRO A 213 -14.39 8.73 -3.83
N CYS A 214 -13.94 9.56 -4.78
CA CYS A 214 -13.25 9.07 -5.97
C CYS A 214 -12.20 8.08 -5.50
N LEU A 215 -12.37 6.83 -5.93
CA LEU A 215 -11.52 5.71 -5.58
C LEU A 215 -10.08 6.16 -5.83
N GLN A 216 -9.24 6.07 -4.82
CA GLN A 216 -7.81 6.33 -4.94
C GLN A 216 -7.26 5.24 -5.87
N PHE A 217 -7.03 5.57 -7.14
CA PHE A 217 -6.54 4.60 -8.12
C PHE A 217 -5.08 4.26 -7.77
N GLN A 218 -4.89 3.03 -7.30
CA GLN A 218 -3.58 2.44 -7.07
C GLN A 218 -3.16 1.73 -8.36
N ALA A 219 -2.02 2.14 -8.93
CA ALA A 219 -1.51 1.54 -10.15
C ALA A 219 -0.30 0.64 -9.87
N ALA A 220 -0.48 -0.68 -9.85
CA ALA A 220 0.66 -1.60 -9.87
C ALA A 220 1.29 -1.60 -11.28
N ARG A 221 2.64 -1.66 -11.35
CA ARG A 221 3.42 -1.65 -12.60
C ARG A 221 3.18 -0.45 -13.55
N GLY A 222 2.82 0.71 -13.00
CA GLY A 222 2.69 1.96 -13.76
C GLY A 222 4.03 2.61 -14.13
N SER A 223 4.06 3.95 -14.23
CA SER A 223 5.19 4.75 -14.72
C SER A 223 6.48 4.75 -13.88
N HIS A 224 6.51 4.07 -12.72
CA HIS A 224 7.78 3.73 -12.04
C HIS A 224 8.54 2.57 -12.72
N TRP A 225 7.83 1.76 -13.53
CA TRP A 225 8.39 0.58 -14.19
C TRP A 225 8.69 0.81 -15.66
N ARG A 226 7.95 1.72 -16.32
CA ARG A 226 8.09 2.08 -17.74
C ARG A 226 7.95 3.59 -17.89
N GLY A 227 8.21 4.13 -19.08
CA GLY A 227 7.91 5.53 -19.36
C GLY A 227 6.43 5.85 -19.05
N ARG A 228 6.16 7.07 -18.57
CA ARG A 228 4.79 7.52 -18.35
C ARG A 228 4.10 7.66 -19.70
N ASP A 229 2.91 7.10 -19.81
CA ASP A 229 2.08 7.31 -20.98
C ASP A 229 1.49 8.74 -20.96
N CYS A 230 1.46 9.36 -22.15
CA CYS A 230 0.95 10.69 -22.36
C CYS A 230 -0.50 10.70 -22.89
N ALA A 231 -1.07 9.55 -23.30
CA ALA A 231 -2.45 9.46 -23.78
C ALA A 231 -3.09 8.06 -23.64
N ASP A 232 -3.50 7.67 -22.42
CA ASP A 232 -4.09 6.36 -22.00
C ASP A 232 -5.38 5.92 -22.72
N TRP A 233 -5.85 6.69 -23.68
CA TRP A 233 -7.04 6.38 -24.47
C TRP A 233 -6.67 6.07 -25.93
N ASN A 234 -5.38 5.94 -26.24
CA ASN A 234 -4.89 5.77 -27.58
C ASN A 234 -3.62 4.90 -27.59
N ASP A 235 -3.84 3.62 -27.91
CA ASP A 235 -2.82 2.56 -28.01
C ASP A 235 -1.71 2.86 -29.02
N ASN A 236 -1.85 3.93 -29.80
CA ASN A 236 -0.85 4.40 -30.74
C ASN A 236 0.04 5.51 -30.18
N ILE A 237 -0.02 5.83 -28.89
CA ILE A 237 0.76 6.91 -28.31
C ILE A 237 1.43 6.41 -27.04
N TYR A 238 2.72 6.15 -27.12
CA TYR A 238 3.47 5.58 -26.00
C TYR A 238 4.97 5.82 -26.09
N PRO A 239 5.69 5.77 -24.95
CA PRO A 239 7.14 5.89 -24.89
C PRO A 239 7.91 4.95 -25.83
N GLY A 240 8.80 5.53 -26.63
CA GLY A 240 9.72 4.78 -27.49
C GLY A 240 9.18 4.41 -28.88
N ARG A 241 7.99 4.89 -29.24
CA ARG A 241 7.46 4.83 -30.62
C ARG A 241 8.28 5.74 -31.56
N LEU A 242 8.24 5.45 -32.86
CA LEU A 242 8.66 6.44 -33.86
C LEU A 242 7.60 7.55 -33.97
N PRO A 243 8.03 8.82 -34.12
CA PRO A 243 7.10 9.94 -34.21
C PRO A 243 6.17 9.81 -35.42
N VAL A 244 4.90 10.15 -35.25
CA VAL A 244 3.86 10.06 -36.27
C VAL A 244 3.64 11.46 -36.83
N SER A 245 3.93 11.64 -38.12
CA SER A 245 3.85 12.96 -38.78
C SER A 245 4.69 14.00 -38.04
N GLU A 246 5.92 13.61 -37.68
CA GLU A 246 6.92 14.46 -37.04
C GLU A 246 6.39 15.16 -35.77
N ASP A 247 5.38 14.56 -35.14
CA ASP A 247 4.67 15.05 -33.96
C ASP A 247 4.21 16.52 -34.09
N ILE A 248 3.84 16.94 -35.31
CA ILE A 248 3.42 18.33 -35.61
C ILE A 248 2.22 18.79 -34.76
N HIS A 249 1.30 17.90 -34.42
CA HIS A 249 0.07 18.24 -33.68
C HIS A 249 -0.07 17.54 -32.33
N LYS A 250 0.61 16.42 -32.14
CA LYS A 250 0.51 15.61 -30.93
C LYS A 250 1.80 14.83 -30.76
N ASP A 251 2.31 14.83 -29.54
CA ASP A 251 3.40 13.94 -29.12
C ASP A 251 2.90 12.49 -29.17
N SER A 252 3.48 11.69 -30.06
CA SER A 252 3.09 10.30 -30.29
C SER A 252 4.04 9.29 -29.64
N ASN A 253 5.22 9.74 -29.21
CA ASN A 253 6.24 8.91 -28.60
C ASN A 253 6.55 9.27 -27.14
N CYS A 254 5.79 10.22 -26.57
CA CYS A 254 5.83 10.71 -25.20
C CYS A 254 7.21 11.21 -24.75
N ASN A 255 8.02 11.74 -25.66
CA ASN A 255 9.34 12.31 -25.33
C ASN A 255 9.26 13.79 -24.91
N GLY A 256 8.09 14.43 -25.04
CA GLY A 256 7.83 15.84 -24.72
C GLY A 256 8.14 16.83 -25.86
N ILE A 257 8.48 16.36 -27.05
CA ILE A 257 8.86 17.16 -28.23
C ILE A 257 7.75 17.01 -29.27
N PHE A 258 7.05 18.11 -29.56
CA PHE A 258 5.97 18.14 -30.54
C PHE A 258 5.71 19.58 -30.98
N GLY A 259 4.96 19.77 -32.06
CA GLY A 259 4.66 21.08 -32.61
C GLY A 259 5.64 21.57 -33.67
N THR A 260 5.47 22.81 -34.08
CA THR A 260 6.30 23.46 -35.11
C THR A 260 7.02 24.68 -34.56
N ASN A 261 8.25 24.87 -35.01
CA ASN A 261 9.02 26.07 -34.75
C ASN A 261 8.39 27.24 -35.52
N PRO A 262 7.95 28.31 -34.85
CA PRO A 262 7.29 29.43 -35.52
C PRO A 262 8.25 30.25 -36.41
N ASP A 263 9.55 30.18 -36.16
CA ASP A 263 10.56 30.96 -36.89
C ASP A 263 10.98 30.26 -38.20
N THR A 264 11.11 28.94 -38.18
CA THR A 264 11.56 28.13 -39.34
C THR A 264 10.40 27.47 -40.08
N GLY A 265 9.28 27.23 -39.40
CA GLY A 265 8.15 26.45 -39.89
C GLY A 265 8.39 24.93 -39.86
N GLU A 266 9.55 24.46 -39.40
CA GLU A 266 9.86 23.03 -39.29
C GLU A 266 9.28 22.41 -38.01
N ALA A 267 9.03 21.09 -38.03
CA ALA A 267 8.58 20.37 -36.84
C ALA A 267 9.73 20.24 -35.83
N TYR A 268 9.47 20.46 -34.54
CA TYR A 268 10.50 20.36 -33.50
C TYR A 268 11.13 18.97 -33.43
N GLU A 269 10.35 17.92 -33.66
CA GLU A 269 10.86 16.54 -33.68
C GLU A 269 11.87 16.34 -34.82
N THR A 270 11.67 17.00 -35.97
CA THR A 270 12.66 16.99 -37.05
C THR A 270 13.86 17.84 -36.69
N GLU A 271 13.66 19.08 -36.25
CA GLU A 271 14.77 20.01 -35.99
C GLU A 271 15.70 19.50 -34.87
N LEU A 272 15.14 18.90 -33.81
CA LEU A 272 15.88 18.50 -32.62
C LEU A 272 16.34 17.04 -32.63
N CYS A 273 15.58 16.14 -33.25
CA CYS A 273 15.87 14.71 -33.20
C CYS A 273 16.46 14.17 -34.51
N ASN A 274 16.37 14.90 -35.63
CA ASN A 274 16.97 14.45 -36.89
C ASN A 274 18.50 14.35 -36.78
N GLY A 275 19.07 13.27 -37.34
CA GLY A 275 20.48 12.94 -37.20
C GLY A 275 20.89 12.38 -35.83
N THR A 276 19.97 12.36 -34.85
CA THR A 276 20.17 11.63 -33.59
C THR A 276 19.64 10.20 -33.68
N VAL A 277 20.13 9.31 -32.83
CA VAL A 277 19.63 7.93 -32.74
C VAL A 277 18.90 7.76 -31.42
N SER A 278 17.57 7.87 -31.45
CA SER A 278 16.73 7.57 -30.29
C SER A 278 16.79 6.07 -29.97
N ARG A 279 16.90 5.72 -28.69
CA ARG A 279 16.96 4.34 -28.20
C ARG A 279 16.20 4.20 -26.89
N GLY A 280 15.39 3.16 -26.79
CA GLY A 280 14.84 2.71 -25.51
C GLY A 280 15.85 1.91 -24.72
N VAL A 281 15.71 1.91 -23.38
CA VAL A 281 16.44 1.01 -22.48
C VAL A 281 15.44 0.03 -21.89
N ILE A 282 15.68 -1.26 -22.11
CA ILE A 282 14.90 -2.34 -21.51
C ILE A 282 15.82 -3.11 -20.57
N TYR A 283 15.40 -3.25 -19.32
CA TYR A 283 16.10 -4.02 -18.32
C TYR A 283 15.32 -5.29 -17.98
N LEU A 284 15.90 -6.44 -18.30
CA LEU A 284 15.40 -7.75 -17.88
C LEU A 284 16.19 -8.19 -16.66
N GLY A 285 15.56 -8.21 -15.49
CA GLY A 285 16.27 -8.62 -14.28
C GLY A 285 15.35 -9.07 -13.16
N ASP A 286 15.94 -9.11 -11.97
CA ASP A 286 15.35 -9.67 -10.76
C ASP A 286 15.08 -8.57 -9.73
N SER A 287 14.93 -8.97 -8.47
CA SER A 287 14.73 -8.04 -7.36
C SER A 287 15.83 -6.99 -7.23
N VAL A 288 17.07 -7.28 -7.63
CA VAL A 288 18.19 -6.33 -7.54
C VAL A 288 17.97 -5.19 -8.52
N GLY A 289 17.67 -5.51 -9.78
CA GLY A 289 17.47 -4.48 -10.79
C GLY A 289 16.12 -3.76 -10.70
N ALA A 290 15.12 -4.38 -10.08
CA ALA A 290 13.91 -3.68 -9.64
C ALA A 290 14.14 -2.78 -8.40
N HIS A 291 15.38 -2.73 -7.89
CA HIS A 291 15.76 -1.98 -6.69
C HIS A 291 14.91 -2.34 -5.47
N PHE A 292 14.77 -3.65 -5.21
CA PHE A 292 14.10 -4.13 -4.01
C PHE A 292 14.80 -3.58 -2.77
N HIS A 293 14.06 -2.81 -1.98
CA HIS A 293 14.60 -2.10 -0.85
C HIS A 293 13.58 -2.06 0.30
N MET A 294 14.03 -2.46 1.48
CA MET A 294 13.30 -2.21 2.73
C MET A 294 14.09 -1.16 3.54
N PRO A 295 13.50 0.00 3.86
CA PRO A 295 14.17 1.04 4.64
C PRO A 295 14.66 0.54 6.00
N GLU A 296 15.92 0.84 6.33
CA GLU A 296 16.49 0.52 7.65
C GLU A 296 15.65 1.08 8.80
N ALA A 297 15.07 2.27 8.61
CA ALA A 297 14.21 2.95 9.58
C ALA A 297 12.95 2.15 9.97
N TRP A 298 12.63 1.06 9.27
CA TRP A 298 11.55 0.14 9.65
C TRP A 298 11.98 -0.89 10.69
N PHE A 299 13.28 -1.15 10.84
CA PHE A 299 13.79 -2.23 11.69
C PHE A 299 14.79 -1.78 12.73
N ASN A 300 15.44 -0.62 12.57
CA ASN A 300 16.39 -0.10 13.54
C ASN A 300 15.67 0.67 14.66
N PRO A 301 15.63 0.16 15.90
CA PRO A 301 14.92 0.79 17.01
C PRO A 301 15.38 2.22 17.32
N ARG A 302 16.61 2.59 16.95
CA ARG A 302 17.14 3.95 17.15
C ARG A 302 16.62 4.95 16.12
N LEU A 303 16.12 4.47 14.98
CA LEU A 303 15.63 5.29 13.87
C LEU A 303 14.10 5.28 13.74
N ILE A 304 13.43 4.32 14.40
CA ILE A 304 11.97 4.21 14.35
C ILE A 304 11.30 5.46 14.95
N SER A 305 10.40 6.04 14.19
CA SER A 305 9.61 7.21 14.58
C SER A 305 8.28 7.24 13.82
N SER A 306 7.43 8.23 14.11
CA SER A 306 6.15 8.43 13.41
C SER A 306 6.30 8.67 11.90
N VAL A 307 7.49 9.03 11.41
CA VAL A 307 7.75 9.21 9.97
C VAL A 307 8.20 7.91 9.27
N SER A 308 8.72 6.93 10.02
CA SER A 308 9.30 5.70 9.45
C SER A 308 8.31 4.93 8.56
N PHE A 309 7.04 4.91 8.96
CA PHE A 309 5.99 4.15 8.29
C PHE A 309 5.12 5.00 7.35
N GLN A 310 5.44 6.28 7.15
CA GLN A 310 4.70 7.13 6.20
C GLN A 310 4.80 6.58 4.77
N THR A 311 5.96 6.02 4.41
CA THR A 311 6.17 5.39 3.10
C THR A 311 5.35 4.12 2.88
N LEU A 312 4.76 3.52 3.93
CA LEU A 312 3.80 2.40 3.75
C LEU A 312 2.50 2.87 3.09
N ASN A 313 2.16 4.16 3.24
CA ASN A 313 1.07 4.82 2.53
C ASN A 313 1.53 5.54 1.25
N SER A 314 2.83 5.67 1.02
CA SER A 314 3.36 6.55 -0.02
C SER A 314 4.64 6.01 -0.65
N ARG A 315 4.48 5.31 -1.76
CA ARG A 315 5.16 5.54 -3.04
C ARG A 315 4.27 5.03 -4.15
#